data_AF-A0A0E0BA58-F1
#
_entry.id   AF-A0A0E0BA58-F1
#
_cell.length_a   1.000
_cell.length_b   1.000
_cell.length_c   1.000
_cell.angle_alpha   90.00
_cell.angle_beta   90.00
_cell.angle_gamma   90.00
#
_symmetry.space_group_name_H-M   'P 1'
#
loop_
_entity.id
_entity.type
_entity.pdbx_description
1 polymer ?
#
loop_
_entity_poly.entity_id
_entity_poly.type
_entity_poly.pdbx_seq_one_letter_code
_entity_poly.pdbx_strand_id
1 'polypeptide(L)'
;MDRPRRSSAAVQLVAGVDAADDMFGSLAGCPPRPLEYPVVPDLDDYDVDDAPVAGRPAPASDKTLAVHAGEKLGSGAAAAETDSIATPIVGGTTHWFRDSADLIAFREGRRRNFEYGRYGNPTVKVLEEKISALERAEATLVTSSGMNAIVATLLALVPPGGHVVATADCYSEARAFIRDKLSNMGITSTFVDLDDDMEALEAWNPFLMRASTLASPINQKPLALGADVVLHSATKYIAGHHDVIAGCVSGSEALVSRIRAWHHDLGGAISPNAAYMIIRGLKTLALRVQAQNRTALRMARLLEKHPKIERVYYPGLESSPWHGVATRQMAGAGGVVGLEVASDMRAAMRGKCDEEKAKNGIKDNFVRFSFGIEKFEDLRDDILQALGKI
;
A
#
# COMPACT_ATOMS: atom_id res chain seq x y z
N MET A 1 -20.78 -22.73 3.86
CA MET A 1 -20.62 -22.51 5.31
C MET A 1 -20.75 -21.02 5.55
N ASP A 2 -21.88 -20.61 6.08
CA ASP A 2 -22.19 -19.20 6.39
C ASP A 2 -21.23 -18.67 7.45
N ARG A 3 -20.56 -17.54 7.16
CA ARG A 3 -19.81 -16.79 8.19
C ARG A 3 -20.80 -16.01 9.06
N PRO A 4 -20.56 -15.89 10.38
CA PRO A 4 -21.43 -15.12 11.27
C PRO A 4 -21.51 -13.64 10.83
N ARG A 5 -22.69 -13.03 10.98
CA ARG A 5 -22.97 -11.63 10.61
C ARG A 5 -22.06 -10.69 11.40
N ARG A 6 -21.22 -9.91 10.69
CA ARG A 6 -20.36 -8.86 11.27
C ARG A 6 -21.18 -7.67 11.75
N SER A 7 -20.78 -7.07 12.87
CA SER A 7 -21.35 -5.82 13.39
C SER A 7 -21.00 -4.65 12.45
N SER A 8 -22.00 -3.86 12.05
CA SER A 8 -21.94 -2.97 10.89
C SER A 8 -21.36 -1.57 11.16
N ALA A 9 -20.44 -1.39 12.11
CA ALA A 9 -19.81 -0.08 12.32
C ALA A 9 -18.45 -0.21 13.03
N ALA A 10 -17.37 -0.17 12.25
CA ALA A 10 -16.12 0.54 12.54
C ALA A 10 -15.06 0.23 11.50
N VAL A 11 -14.35 1.26 11.06
CA VAL A 11 -13.26 1.16 10.08
C VAL A 11 -11.94 1.22 10.83
N GLN A 12 -11.09 0.20 10.68
CA GLN A 12 -9.73 0.22 11.24
C GLN A 12 -8.70 0.64 10.20
N LEU A 13 -7.76 1.55 10.51
CA LEU A 13 -6.62 1.92 9.65
C LEU A 13 -5.31 1.38 10.27
N VAL A 14 -4.64 0.43 9.61
CA VAL A 14 -3.37 -0.16 10.11
C VAL A 14 -2.16 0.32 9.29
N ALA A 15 -1.26 1.03 9.97
CA ALA A 15 0.16 1.22 9.63
C ALA A 15 1.00 0.53 10.72
N GLY A 16 2.12 -0.08 10.34
CA GLY A 16 2.82 -1.10 11.14
C GLY A 16 3.72 -0.60 12.27
N VAL A 17 3.50 -1.19 13.45
CA VAL A 17 4.39 -1.89 14.40
C VAL A 17 5.57 -1.22 15.15
N ASP A 18 5.39 -1.04 16.48
CA ASP A 18 6.28 -1.23 17.68
C ASP A 18 5.51 -0.70 18.95
N ALA A 19 5.58 -1.17 20.22
CA ALA A 19 6.32 -2.23 20.93
C ALA A 19 5.84 -2.44 22.42
N ALA A 20 5.91 -3.71 22.91
CA ALA A 20 6.42 -4.25 24.23
C ALA A 20 5.76 -3.81 25.58
N ASP A 21 5.52 -4.63 26.62
CA ASP A 21 6.30 -5.71 27.29
C ASP A 21 5.45 -6.58 28.28
N ASP A 22 5.97 -7.79 28.57
CA ASP A 22 5.77 -8.68 29.75
C ASP A 22 4.44 -9.45 30.00
N MET A 23 4.46 -10.78 29.77
CA MET A 23 4.34 -11.83 30.82
C MET A 23 4.26 -13.26 30.26
N PHE A 24 4.99 -14.16 30.93
CA PHE A 24 5.26 -15.57 30.65
C PHE A 24 4.03 -16.50 30.45
N GLY A 25 4.22 -17.59 29.69
CA GLY A 25 3.55 -18.84 30.00
C GLY A 25 3.46 -19.92 28.91
N SER A 26 4.49 -20.74 28.78
CA SER A 26 4.45 -22.18 28.42
C SER A 26 3.46 -22.64 27.35
N LEU A 27 3.98 -23.11 26.20
CA LEU A 27 3.64 -24.45 25.68
C LEU A 27 4.78 -24.94 24.76
N ALA A 28 5.61 -25.80 25.34
CA ALA A 28 6.61 -26.60 24.64
C ALA A 28 5.94 -27.61 23.71
N GLY A 29 6.56 -27.90 22.55
CA GLY A 29 6.29 -29.14 21.85
C GLY A 29 6.46 -29.18 20.33
N CYS A 30 7.54 -28.67 19.74
CA CYS A 30 8.03 -29.20 18.46
C CYS A 30 9.50 -28.82 18.25
N PRO A 31 10.42 -29.76 17.94
CA PRO A 31 11.82 -29.42 17.76
C PRO A 31 12.00 -28.59 16.47
N PRO A 32 12.78 -27.49 16.50
CA PRO A 32 13.06 -26.72 15.29
C PRO A 32 13.95 -27.56 14.37
N ARG A 33 13.50 -27.79 13.13
CA ARG A 33 14.43 -28.20 12.06
C ARG A 33 15.25 -26.97 11.67
N PRO A 34 16.58 -27.10 11.48
CA PRO A 34 17.36 -26.03 10.89
C PRO A 34 16.92 -25.88 9.42
N LEU A 35 16.17 -24.83 9.12
CA LEU A 35 16.00 -24.36 7.75
C LEU A 35 17.18 -23.43 7.48
N GLU A 36 18.20 -23.99 6.82
CA GLU A 36 19.27 -23.19 6.22
C GLU A 36 18.64 -22.25 5.18
N TYR A 37 18.78 -20.95 5.39
CA TYR A 37 18.50 -19.96 4.36
C TYR A 37 19.45 -20.22 3.19
N PRO A 38 18.96 -20.33 1.94
CA PRO A 38 19.86 -20.34 0.81
C PRO A 38 20.65 -19.03 0.81
N VAL A 39 21.98 -19.15 0.86
CA VAL A 39 22.92 -18.08 0.55
C VAL A 39 22.50 -17.55 -0.83
N VAL A 40 22.02 -16.32 -0.88
CA VAL A 40 21.74 -15.65 -2.15
C VAL A 40 23.12 -15.36 -2.77
N PRO A 41 23.51 -16.03 -3.86
CA PRO A 41 24.75 -15.66 -4.54
C PRO A 41 24.61 -14.24 -5.07
N ASP A 42 25.71 -13.50 -5.16
CA ASP A 42 25.75 -12.23 -5.90
C ASP A 42 25.38 -12.51 -7.37
N LEU A 43 24.11 -12.30 -7.71
CA LEU A 43 23.57 -12.48 -9.06
C LEU A 43 23.72 -11.17 -9.83
N ASP A 44 24.92 -10.93 -10.34
CA ASP A 44 25.12 -10.10 -11.54
C ASP A 44 24.79 -10.88 -12.84
N ASP A 45 24.34 -12.14 -12.74
CA ASP A 45 23.92 -12.94 -13.89
C ASP A 45 22.39 -13.05 -13.97
N TYR A 46 21.87 -12.66 -15.14
CA TYR A 46 20.48 -12.79 -15.54
C TYR A 46 20.10 -14.28 -15.68
N ASP A 47 19.54 -14.89 -14.64
CA ASP A 47 18.82 -16.16 -14.82
C ASP A 47 17.37 -15.88 -15.25
N VAL A 48 17.19 -15.95 -16.56
CA VAL A 48 15.90 -16.12 -17.24
C VAL A 48 15.67 -17.63 -17.32
N ASP A 49 14.76 -18.18 -16.50
CA ASP A 49 13.87 -19.30 -16.90
C ASP A 49 13.01 -19.80 -15.73
N ASP A 50 11.71 -19.52 -15.79
CA ASP A 50 10.68 -20.33 -15.12
C ASP A 50 10.11 -21.29 -16.18
N ALA A 51 10.69 -22.49 -16.33
CA ALA A 51 10.14 -23.51 -17.21
C ALA A 51 8.76 -23.98 -16.68
N PRO A 52 7.70 -24.02 -17.51
CA PRO A 52 6.37 -24.37 -17.03
C PRO A 52 6.24 -25.86 -16.73
N VAL A 53 5.85 -26.19 -15.50
CA VAL A 53 5.33 -27.51 -15.13
C VAL A 53 3.96 -27.71 -15.80
N ALA A 54 3.80 -28.83 -16.52
CA ALA A 54 2.59 -29.10 -17.30
C ALA A 54 1.35 -29.38 -16.41
N GLY A 55 0.25 -28.68 -16.68
CA GLY A 55 -1.09 -28.98 -16.17
C GLY A 55 -1.74 -27.85 -15.36
N ARG A 56 -2.66 -27.12 -16.00
CA ARG A 56 -3.25 -25.80 -15.64
C ARG A 56 -2.26 -24.63 -15.73
N PRO A 57 -2.62 -23.51 -16.41
CA PRO A 57 -1.79 -22.32 -16.36
C PRO A 57 -1.72 -21.88 -14.90
N ALA A 58 -0.50 -21.83 -14.35
CA ALA A 58 -0.27 -21.23 -13.04
C ALA A 58 -0.87 -19.81 -13.04
N PRO A 59 -1.48 -19.35 -11.93
CA PRO A 59 -1.93 -17.97 -11.84
C PRO A 59 -0.76 -17.05 -12.17
N ALA A 60 -1.01 -16.05 -13.03
CA ALA A 60 0.04 -15.16 -13.51
C ALA A 60 0.81 -14.53 -12.32
N SER A 61 2.14 -14.51 -12.43
CA SER A 61 3.00 -13.91 -11.40
C SER A 61 2.71 -12.42 -11.25
N ASP A 62 3.02 -11.84 -10.08
CA ASP A 62 2.88 -10.39 -9.89
C ASP A 62 3.74 -9.58 -10.86
N LYS A 63 4.88 -10.13 -11.30
CA LYS A 63 5.71 -9.53 -12.36
C LYS A 63 4.92 -9.43 -13.66
N THR A 64 4.29 -10.52 -14.08
CA THR A 64 3.47 -10.58 -15.30
C THR A 64 2.24 -9.67 -15.19
N LEU A 65 1.56 -9.67 -14.04
CA LEU A 65 0.37 -8.84 -13.80
C LEU A 65 0.71 -7.35 -13.80
N ALA A 66 1.80 -6.95 -13.16
CA ALA A 66 2.25 -5.56 -13.14
C ALA A 66 2.48 -5.02 -14.57
N VAL A 67 3.00 -5.86 -15.46
CA VAL A 67 3.22 -5.53 -16.87
C VAL A 67 1.91 -5.55 -17.66
N HIS A 68 1.09 -6.60 -17.58
CA HIS A 68 0.04 -6.87 -18.57
C HIS A 68 -1.40 -6.70 -18.08
N ALA A 69 -1.67 -6.79 -16.76
CA ALA A 69 -3.05 -6.74 -16.29
C ALA A 69 -3.74 -5.42 -16.66
N GLY A 70 -5.02 -5.50 -17.05
CA GLY A 70 -5.83 -4.36 -17.52
C GLY A 70 -5.49 -3.85 -18.93
N GLU A 71 -4.33 -4.20 -19.49
CA GLU A 71 -3.91 -3.78 -20.83
C GLU A 71 -4.29 -4.84 -21.84
N LYS A 72 -5.30 -4.54 -22.66
CA LYS A 72 -5.77 -5.44 -23.70
C LYS A 72 -4.80 -5.43 -24.87
N LEU A 73 -4.36 -6.61 -25.30
CA LEU A 73 -3.73 -6.83 -26.60
C LEU A 73 -4.75 -7.59 -27.48
N GLY A 74 -4.81 -7.32 -28.79
CA GLY A 74 -5.73 -8.02 -29.73
C GLY A 74 -5.61 -9.56 -29.63
N SER A 75 -6.60 -10.39 -29.95
CA SER A 75 -7.76 -10.36 -30.86
C SER A 75 -9.02 -10.97 -30.19
N GLY A 76 -10.21 -10.84 -30.80
CA GLY A 76 -11.48 -11.41 -30.32
C GLY A 76 -12.52 -10.38 -29.86
N ALA A 77 -13.62 -10.80 -29.22
CA ALA A 77 -14.71 -9.92 -28.77
C ALA A 77 -14.31 -8.88 -27.70
N ALA A 78 -13.09 -9.00 -27.15
CA ALA A 78 -12.47 -8.07 -26.23
C ALA A 78 -11.20 -7.43 -26.82
N ALA A 79 -11.08 -7.36 -28.14
CA ALA A 79 -9.94 -6.76 -28.83
C ALA A 79 -9.73 -5.31 -28.37
N ALA A 80 -8.47 -4.89 -28.29
CA ALA A 80 -8.12 -3.50 -28.10
C ALA A 80 -8.75 -2.66 -29.23
N GLU A 81 -9.36 -1.53 -28.87
CA GLU A 81 -9.91 -0.57 -29.85
C GLU A 81 -8.81 0.10 -30.68
N THR A 82 -7.54 -0.10 -30.30
CA THR A 82 -6.35 0.44 -30.94
C THR A 82 -5.32 -0.66 -31.19
N ASP A 83 -4.50 -0.49 -32.22
CA ASP A 83 -3.32 -1.32 -32.51
C ASP A 83 -2.07 -0.91 -31.69
N SER A 84 -2.15 0.19 -30.93
CA SER A 84 -1.11 0.60 -29.99
C SER A 84 -0.92 -0.42 -28.86
N ILE A 85 0.33 -0.81 -28.62
CA ILE A 85 0.72 -1.63 -27.47
C ILE A 85 0.54 -0.86 -26.16
N ALA A 86 0.90 0.42 -26.15
CA ALA A 86 0.75 1.28 -24.99
C ALA A 86 -0.71 1.73 -24.86
N THR A 87 -1.20 1.82 -23.63
CA THR A 87 -2.54 2.36 -23.36
C THR A 87 -2.64 3.81 -23.86
N PRO A 88 -3.62 4.15 -24.73
CA PRO A 88 -3.84 5.53 -25.14
C PRO A 88 -4.21 6.44 -23.97
N ILE A 89 -3.77 7.69 -24.02
CA ILE A 89 -4.18 8.73 -23.06
C ILE A 89 -5.44 9.40 -23.59
N VAL A 90 -6.58 9.14 -22.96
CA VAL A 90 -7.86 9.73 -23.35
C VAL A 90 -8.07 11.03 -22.56
N GLY A 91 -7.68 12.17 -23.15
CA GLY A 91 -7.78 13.50 -22.55
C GLY A 91 -9.17 14.15 -22.62
N GLY A 92 -10.14 13.52 -23.28
CA GLY A 92 -11.51 14.03 -23.38
C GLY A 92 -12.24 14.01 -22.04
N THR A 93 -13.02 15.06 -21.76
CA THR A 93 -13.77 15.22 -20.51
C THR A 93 -15.19 14.67 -20.59
N THR A 94 -15.79 14.66 -21.77
CA THR A 94 -17.15 14.18 -22.05
C THR A 94 -17.10 13.15 -23.17
N HIS A 95 -17.98 12.16 -23.06
CA HIS A 95 -18.07 11.06 -24.02
C HIS A 95 -19.42 11.12 -24.74
N TRP A 96 -19.40 10.91 -26.06
CA TRP A 96 -20.59 10.98 -26.90
C TRP A 96 -21.37 9.66 -26.85
N PHE A 97 -22.66 9.77 -27.13
CA PHE A 97 -23.55 8.63 -27.41
C PHE A 97 -23.92 8.66 -28.89
N ARG A 98 -24.08 7.48 -29.49
CA ARG A 98 -24.33 7.38 -30.94
C ARG A 98 -25.64 8.04 -31.35
N ASP A 99 -26.66 7.82 -30.55
CA ASP A 99 -28.01 8.32 -30.72
C ASP A 99 -28.73 8.32 -29.36
N SER A 100 -30.00 8.75 -29.34
CA SER A 100 -30.78 8.78 -28.10
C SER A 100 -31.09 7.38 -27.55
N ALA A 101 -31.19 6.35 -28.39
CA ALA A 101 -31.45 4.99 -27.93
C ALA A 101 -30.23 4.42 -27.17
N ASP A 102 -29.02 4.74 -27.63
CA ASP A 102 -27.76 4.43 -26.97
C ASP A 102 -27.65 5.11 -25.58
N LEU A 103 -28.04 6.39 -25.49
CA LEU A 103 -28.09 7.10 -24.21
C LEU A 103 -29.11 6.48 -23.24
N ILE A 104 -30.32 6.15 -23.71
CA ILE A 104 -31.36 5.49 -22.89
C ILE A 104 -30.84 4.13 -22.39
N ALA A 105 -30.21 3.34 -23.26
CA ALA A 105 -29.61 2.06 -22.89
C ALA A 105 -28.52 2.21 -21.82
N PHE A 106 -27.71 3.26 -21.88
CA PHE A 106 -26.74 3.58 -20.84
C PHE A 106 -27.41 3.96 -19.51
N ARG A 107 -28.41 4.85 -19.53
CA ARG A 107 -29.15 5.28 -18.33
C ARG A 107 -29.88 4.13 -17.62
N GLU A 108 -30.35 3.16 -18.39
CA GLU A 108 -31.00 1.95 -17.87
C GLU A 108 -30.02 0.84 -17.47
N GLY A 109 -28.71 1.08 -17.58
CA GLY A 109 -27.66 0.10 -17.24
C GLY A 109 -27.53 -1.06 -18.22
N ARG A 110 -28.24 -1.02 -19.36
CA ARG A 110 -28.15 -2.03 -20.44
C ARG A 110 -26.87 -1.89 -21.28
N ARG A 111 -26.20 -0.74 -21.22
CA ARG A 111 -24.90 -0.50 -21.85
C ARG A 111 -23.92 0.10 -20.84
N ARG A 112 -22.67 -0.39 -20.84
CA ARG A 112 -21.56 0.22 -20.10
C ARG A 112 -20.80 1.14 -21.03
N ASN A 113 -20.77 2.43 -20.72
CA ASN A 113 -19.95 3.42 -21.40
C ASN A 113 -19.47 4.47 -20.39
N PHE A 114 -18.49 5.28 -20.78
CA PHE A 114 -18.16 6.49 -20.03
C PHE A 114 -19.11 7.62 -20.42
N GLU A 115 -19.41 8.52 -19.48
CA GLU A 115 -20.26 9.70 -19.71
C GLU A 115 -19.42 10.97 -19.51
N TYR A 116 -18.86 11.13 -18.31
CA TYR A 116 -18.08 12.29 -17.89
C TYR A 116 -16.83 11.84 -17.14
N GLY A 117 -15.69 12.50 -17.40
CA GLY A 117 -14.37 12.06 -16.94
C GLY A 117 -14.21 11.95 -15.42
N ARG A 118 -15.04 12.65 -14.64
CA ARG A 118 -15.11 12.50 -13.17
C ARG A 118 -15.64 11.13 -12.73
N TYR A 119 -16.51 10.51 -13.54
CA TYR A 119 -17.16 9.23 -13.23
C TYR A 119 -16.40 8.02 -13.75
N GLY A 120 -15.44 8.25 -14.63
CA GLY A 120 -14.62 7.21 -15.23
C GLY A 120 -13.95 7.70 -16.51
N ASN A 121 -12.84 7.07 -16.86
CA ASN A 121 -12.08 7.36 -18.07
C ASN A 121 -11.40 6.06 -18.55
N PRO A 122 -11.29 5.81 -19.87
CA PRO A 122 -10.68 4.58 -20.39
C PRO A 122 -9.25 4.32 -19.89
N THR A 123 -8.39 5.35 -19.87
CA THR A 123 -7.01 5.24 -19.38
C THR A 123 -6.98 4.93 -17.88
N VAL A 124 -7.86 5.57 -17.11
CA VAL A 124 -7.97 5.33 -15.65
C VAL A 124 -8.49 3.91 -15.38
N LYS A 125 -9.41 3.41 -16.20
CA LYS A 125 -9.97 2.06 -16.03
C LYS A 125 -8.91 0.96 -16.18
N VAL A 126 -7.99 1.12 -17.13
CA VAL A 126 -6.83 0.22 -17.26
C VAL A 126 -6.00 0.18 -15.98
N LEU A 127 -5.74 1.34 -15.38
CA LEU A 127 -5.01 1.43 -14.12
C LEU A 127 -5.76 0.75 -12.97
N GLU A 128 -7.07 0.98 -12.85
CA GLU A 128 -7.92 0.32 -11.85
C GLU A 128 -7.87 -1.21 -11.99
N GLU A 129 -8.03 -1.73 -13.21
CA GLU A 129 -7.99 -3.18 -13.47
C GLU A 129 -6.62 -3.78 -13.17
N LYS A 130 -5.55 -3.06 -13.50
CA LYS A 130 -4.17 -3.49 -13.20
C LYS A 130 -3.92 -3.60 -11.69
N ILE A 131 -4.32 -2.58 -10.92
CA ILE A 131 -4.19 -2.60 -9.45
C ILE A 131 -5.10 -3.66 -8.83
N SER A 132 -6.33 -3.84 -9.35
CA SER A 132 -7.24 -4.88 -8.88
C SER A 132 -6.60 -6.26 -9.00
N ALA A 133 -6.00 -6.55 -10.15
CA ALA A 133 -5.29 -7.80 -10.39
C ALA A 133 -4.11 -7.98 -9.42
N LEU A 134 -3.31 -6.93 -9.19
CA LEU A 134 -2.18 -6.97 -8.26
C LEU A 134 -2.64 -7.21 -6.81
N GLU A 135 -3.69 -6.56 -6.34
CA GLU A 135 -4.22 -6.74 -4.98
C GLU A 135 -5.06 -8.02 -4.80
N ARG A 136 -5.37 -8.73 -5.89
CA ARG A 136 -6.37 -9.81 -5.92
C ARG A 136 -7.76 -9.31 -5.48
N ALA A 137 -8.08 -8.08 -5.84
CA ALA A 137 -9.36 -7.44 -5.57
C ALA A 137 -10.35 -7.68 -6.72
N GLU A 138 -11.65 -7.61 -6.41
CA GLU A 138 -12.70 -7.59 -7.45
C GLU A 138 -12.72 -6.25 -8.19
N ALA A 139 -12.45 -5.16 -7.46
CA ALA A 139 -12.44 -3.80 -8.00
C ALA A 139 -11.41 -2.91 -7.31
N THR A 140 -11.01 -1.86 -8.01
CA THR A 140 -10.19 -0.75 -7.51
C THR A 140 -10.78 0.56 -7.98
N LEU A 141 -10.74 1.57 -7.10
CA LEU A 141 -10.95 2.98 -7.42
C LEU A 141 -9.61 3.71 -7.34
N VAL A 142 -9.28 4.51 -8.35
CA VAL A 142 -8.11 5.42 -8.32
C VAL A 142 -8.57 6.85 -8.06
N THR A 143 -7.86 7.55 -7.18
CA THR A 143 -8.17 8.90 -6.71
C THR A 143 -7.01 9.87 -6.93
N SER A 144 -7.29 11.16 -6.76
CA SER A 144 -6.31 12.25 -6.93
C SER A 144 -5.14 12.23 -5.94
N SER A 145 -5.26 11.55 -4.79
CA SER A 145 -4.18 11.39 -3.81
C SER A 145 -4.49 10.28 -2.80
N GLY A 146 -3.46 9.78 -2.10
CA GLY A 146 -3.64 8.85 -0.97
C GLY A 146 -4.60 9.39 0.11
N MET A 147 -4.55 10.69 0.40
CA MET A 147 -5.49 11.31 1.35
C MET A 147 -6.92 11.31 0.82
N ASN A 148 -7.14 11.55 -0.48
CA ASN A 148 -8.48 11.46 -1.06
C ASN A 148 -9.03 10.02 -0.98
N ALA A 149 -8.18 9.01 -1.21
CA ALA A 149 -8.55 7.60 -1.02
C ALA A 149 -9.01 7.30 0.43
N ILE A 150 -8.27 7.80 1.44
CA ILE A 150 -8.62 7.65 2.86
C ILE A 150 -9.94 8.36 3.17
N VAL A 151 -10.06 9.64 2.79
CA VAL A 151 -11.24 10.47 3.08
C VAL A 151 -12.50 9.90 2.43
N ALA A 152 -12.45 9.56 1.13
CA ALA A 152 -13.60 9.00 0.43
C ALA A 152 -14.04 7.66 1.06
N THR A 153 -13.09 6.82 1.48
CA THR A 153 -13.39 5.55 2.14
C THR A 153 -14.06 5.76 3.50
N LEU A 154 -13.51 6.63 4.34
CA LEU A 154 -14.07 6.90 5.67
C LEU A 154 -15.47 7.51 5.58
N LEU A 155 -15.68 8.49 4.71
CA LEU A 155 -17.00 9.10 4.52
C LEU A 155 -18.05 8.13 3.94
N ALA A 156 -17.62 7.20 3.09
CA ALA A 156 -18.52 6.23 2.49
C ALA A 156 -18.93 5.07 3.42
N LEU A 157 -18.06 4.73 4.37
CA LEU A 157 -18.19 3.51 5.16
C LEU A 157 -18.55 3.78 6.63
N VAL A 158 -18.20 4.94 7.18
CA VAL A 158 -18.54 5.28 8.56
C VAL A 158 -19.85 6.08 8.58
N PRO A 159 -20.93 5.53 9.14
CA PRO A 159 -22.21 6.24 9.20
C PRO A 159 -22.14 7.43 10.17
N PRO A 160 -23.06 8.40 10.07
CA PRO A 160 -23.25 9.41 11.10
C PRO A 160 -23.43 8.77 12.48
N GLY A 161 -22.75 9.30 13.51
CA GLY A 161 -22.73 8.70 14.84
C GLY A 161 -21.84 7.44 14.97
N GLY A 162 -21.16 7.04 13.89
CA GLY A 162 -20.26 5.90 13.88
C GLY A 162 -18.97 6.14 14.67
N HIS A 163 -18.13 5.09 14.71
CA HIS A 163 -16.86 5.10 15.42
C HIS A 163 -15.72 4.59 14.53
N VAL A 164 -14.53 5.18 14.67
CA VAL A 164 -13.30 4.77 13.98
C VAL A 164 -12.26 4.38 15.01
N VAL A 165 -11.68 3.18 14.87
CA VAL A 165 -10.53 2.76 15.68
C VAL A 165 -9.29 2.85 14.79
N ALA A 166 -8.26 3.58 15.17
CA ALA A 166 -7.04 3.71 14.37
C ALA A 166 -5.82 3.47 15.24
N THR A 167 -4.72 3.00 14.64
CA THR A 167 -3.46 2.89 15.38
C THR A 167 -2.93 4.27 15.76
N ALA A 168 -2.27 4.39 16.91
CA ALA A 168 -1.67 5.65 17.36
C ALA A 168 -0.64 6.20 16.34
N ASP A 169 0.06 5.29 15.66
CA ASP A 169 1.08 5.57 14.64
C ASP A 169 0.53 5.71 13.21
N CYS A 170 -0.80 5.83 13.07
CA CYS A 170 -1.38 6.11 11.76
C CYS A 170 -0.83 7.42 11.19
N TYR A 171 -0.74 7.48 9.85
CA TYR A 171 -0.21 8.63 9.11
C TYR A 171 -0.81 9.96 9.63
N SER A 172 0.04 10.94 9.94
CA SER A 172 -0.34 12.12 10.73
C SER A 172 -1.53 12.90 10.17
N GLU A 173 -1.65 13.00 8.86
CA GLU A 173 -2.72 13.74 8.19
C GLU A 173 -4.01 12.92 8.19
N ALA A 174 -3.93 11.60 8.13
CA ALA A 174 -5.07 10.72 8.36
C ALA A 174 -5.52 10.80 9.83
N ARG A 175 -4.57 10.81 10.77
CA ARG A 175 -4.85 10.99 12.21
C ARG A 175 -5.57 12.31 12.49
N ALA A 176 -5.05 13.41 11.95
CA ALA A 176 -5.67 14.73 12.08
C ALA A 176 -7.06 14.77 11.45
N PHE A 177 -7.26 14.14 10.28
CA PHE A 177 -8.58 14.05 9.67
C PHE A 177 -9.58 13.28 10.55
N ILE A 178 -9.18 12.10 11.06
CA ILE A 178 -10.01 11.26 11.92
C ILE A 178 -10.35 11.96 13.24
N ARG A 179 -9.37 12.60 13.87
CA ARG A 179 -9.55 13.30 15.15
C ARG A 179 -10.35 14.59 15.01
N ASP A 180 -10.01 15.44 14.03
CA ASP A 180 -10.47 16.83 14.00
C ASP A 180 -11.61 17.06 13.01
N LYS A 181 -11.68 16.29 11.91
CA LYS A 181 -12.68 16.52 10.85
C LYS A 181 -13.88 15.60 10.98
N LEU A 182 -13.67 14.32 11.27
CA LEU A 182 -14.77 13.38 11.50
C LEU A 182 -15.55 13.69 12.78
N SER A 183 -14.90 14.20 13.82
CA SER A 183 -15.56 14.61 15.07
C SER A 183 -16.60 15.72 14.86
N ASN A 184 -16.33 16.68 13.98
CA ASN A 184 -17.29 17.71 13.58
C ASN A 184 -18.52 17.15 12.84
N MET A 185 -18.45 15.90 12.37
CA MET A 185 -19.53 15.17 11.70
C MET A 185 -20.25 14.20 12.65
N GLY A 186 -19.96 14.27 13.95
CA GLY A 186 -20.53 13.37 14.96
C GLY A 186 -19.95 11.95 14.91
N ILE A 187 -18.84 11.73 14.20
CA ILE A 187 -18.12 10.46 14.18
C ILE A 187 -17.05 10.49 15.26
N THR A 188 -17.08 9.52 16.16
CA THR A 188 -16.11 9.41 17.26
C THR A 188 -14.90 8.56 16.84
N SER A 189 -13.78 8.70 17.54
CA SER A 189 -12.60 7.87 17.27
C SER A 189 -11.84 7.47 18.53
N THR A 190 -11.22 6.30 18.47
CA THR A 190 -10.27 5.77 19.46
C THR A 190 -8.94 5.50 18.78
N PHE A 191 -7.85 5.93 19.40
CA PHE A 191 -6.51 5.60 18.96
C PHE A 191 -5.94 4.54 19.89
N VAL A 192 -5.57 3.40 19.33
CA VAL A 192 -5.09 2.22 20.07
C VAL A 192 -3.62 1.98 19.77
N ASP A 193 -2.92 1.43 20.75
CA ASP A 193 -1.69 0.71 20.51
C ASP A 193 -2.05 -0.72 20.11
N LEU A 194 -1.36 -1.31 19.13
CA LEU A 194 -1.69 -2.66 18.70
C LEU A 194 -1.27 -3.68 19.76
N ASP A 195 -0.21 -3.44 20.52
CA ASP A 195 0.31 -4.45 21.46
C ASP A 195 -0.68 -4.80 22.58
N ASP A 196 -1.38 -3.79 23.12
CA ASP A 196 -2.26 -3.97 24.28
C ASP A 196 -3.70 -4.40 23.91
N ASP A 197 -4.16 -4.10 22.69
CA ASP A 197 -5.58 -4.15 22.34
C ASP A 197 -5.94 -5.24 21.30
N MET A 198 -4.99 -6.05 20.80
CA MET A 198 -5.26 -7.05 19.74
C MET A 198 -6.37 -8.05 20.09
N GLU A 199 -6.38 -8.60 21.30
CA GLU A 199 -7.35 -9.64 21.69
C GLU A 199 -8.79 -9.07 21.71
N ALA A 200 -8.96 -7.85 22.21
CA ALA A 200 -10.23 -7.15 22.21
C ALA A 200 -10.71 -6.82 20.79
N LEU A 201 -9.79 -6.43 19.90
CA LEU A 201 -10.09 -6.14 18.50
C LEU A 201 -10.49 -7.40 17.71
N GLU A 202 -9.79 -8.51 17.94
CA GLU A 202 -10.10 -9.80 17.30
C GLU A 202 -11.48 -10.31 17.72
N ALA A 203 -11.82 -10.22 19.01
CA ALA A 203 -13.13 -10.61 19.52
C ALA A 203 -14.28 -9.77 18.92
N TRP A 204 -14.03 -8.50 18.63
CA TRP A 204 -15.03 -7.59 18.06
C TRP A 204 -15.25 -7.77 16.55
N ASN A 205 -14.24 -8.26 15.81
CA ASN A 205 -14.29 -8.55 14.36
C ASN A 205 -14.85 -7.37 13.51
N PRO A 206 -14.23 -6.19 13.58
CA PRO A 206 -14.67 -5.01 12.85
C PRO A 206 -14.42 -5.10 11.34
N PHE A 207 -14.92 -4.10 10.61
CA PHE A 207 -14.53 -3.90 9.23
C PHE A 207 -13.08 -3.40 9.15
N LEU A 208 -12.24 -4.07 8.37
CA LEU A 208 -10.80 -3.84 8.35
C LEU A 208 -10.34 -3.13 7.08
N MET A 209 -9.76 -1.94 7.25
CA MET A 209 -9.18 -1.12 6.17
C MET A 209 -7.64 -1.05 6.32
N ARG A 210 -6.89 -1.62 5.39
CA ARG A 210 -5.42 -1.67 5.52
C ARG A 210 -4.72 -0.68 4.59
N ALA A 211 -3.91 0.21 5.14
CA ALA A 211 -3.06 1.10 4.36
C ALA A 211 -1.74 0.40 4.01
N SER A 212 -1.62 -0.16 2.81
CA SER A 212 -0.50 -1.01 2.38
C SER A 212 0.55 -0.25 1.55
N THR A 213 0.69 1.06 1.81
CA THR A 213 1.57 1.93 1.01
C THR A 213 3.04 1.51 1.07
N LEU A 214 3.56 1.15 2.24
CA LEU A 214 4.97 0.79 2.44
C LEU A 214 5.29 -0.64 1.98
N ALA A 215 4.35 -1.56 2.12
CA ALA A 215 4.53 -2.93 1.64
C ALA A 215 4.42 -3.02 0.12
N SER A 216 3.54 -2.21 -0.49
CA SER A 216 3.11 -2.33 -1.89
C SER A 216 2.36 -3.65 -2.16
N PRO A 217 1.62 -3.76 -3.29
CA PRO A 217 1.02 -5.02 -3.69
C PRO A 217 2.03 -6.15 -3.86
N ILE A 218 3.32 -5.87 -4.07
CA ILE A 218 4.33 -6.91 -4.31
C ILE A 218 4.67 -7.64 -3.02
N ASN A 219 4.87 -6.93 -1.91
CA ASN A 219 5.31 -7.59 -0.69
C ASN A 219 4.16 -8.11 0.16
N GLN A 220 2.93 -7.58 0.05
CA GLN A 220 1.83 -8.00 0.91
C GLN A 220 0.48 -7.96 0.19
N LYS A 221 -0.40 -8.92 0.53
CA LYS A 221 -1.78 -9.02 0.03
C LYS A 221 -2.79 -8.89 1.17
N PRO A 222 -3.10 -7.67 1.66
CA PRO A 222 -4.02 -7.47 2.77
C PRO A 222 -5.38 -8.14 2.64
N LEU A 223 -5.96 -8.13 1.44
CA LEU A 223 -7.27 -8.75 1.18
C LEU A 223 -7.22 -10.27 1.41
N ALA A 224 -6.13 -10.93 1.02
CA ALA A 224 -5.92 -12.36 1.27
C ALA A 224 -5.68 -12.67 2.76
N LEU A 225 -5.24 -11.68 3.54
CA LEU A 225 -5.04 -11.77 4.98
C LEU A 225 -6.30 -11.37 5.79
N GLY A 226 -7.42 -11.07 5.13
CA GLY A 226 -8.71 -10.81 5.78
C GLY A 226 -9.12 -9.34 5.88
N ALA A 227 -8.35 -8.40 5.30
CA ALA A 227 -8.82 -7.02 5.16
C ALA A 227 -10.00 -6.94 4.19
N ASP A 228 -10.96 -6.06 4.47
CA ASP A 228 -12.11 -5.82 3.60
C ASP A 228 -11.77 -4.84 2.47
N VAL A 229 -10.91 -3.86 2.77
CA VAL A 229 -10.41 -2.86 1.83
C VAL A 229 -8.93 -2.62 2.05
N VAL A 230 -8.19 -2.44 0.95
CA VAL A 230 -6.78 -2.03 0.96
C VAL A 230 -6.62 -0.66 0.29
N LEU A 231 -5.75 0.18 0.86
CA LEU A 231 -5.44 1.51 0.33
C LEU A 231 -3.96 1.69 0.10
N HIS A 232 -3.65 2.47 -0.94
CA HIS A 232 -2.30 2.97 -1.17
C HIS A 232 -2.30 4.45 -1.46
N SER A 233 -1.24 5.12 -0.99
CA SER A 233 -0.71 6.29 -1.68
C SER A 233 0.05 5.80 -2.90
N ALA A 234 -0.61 5.82 -4.06
CA ALA A 234 0.00 5.40 -5.32
C ALA A 234 1.18 6.30 -5.72
N THR A 235 1.28 7.50 -5.14
CA THR A 235 2.44 8.41 -5.19
C THR A 235 3.77 7.74 -4.84
N LYS A 236 3.75 6.69 -4.01
CA LYS A 236 4.97 6.03 -3.51
C LYS A 236 5.41 4.90 -4.45
N TYR A 237 5.47 3.67 -3.97
CA TYR A 237 6.02 2.53 -4.72
C TYR A 237 5.30 2.26 -6.05
N ILE A 238 3.97 2.41 -6.08
CA ILE A 238 3.13 2.13 -7.27
C ILE A 238 3.55 3.00 -8.46
N ALA A 239 3.58 4.33 -8.32
CA ALA A 239 4.10 5.23 -9.33
C ALA A 239 5.63 5.08 -9.45
N GLY A 240 6.35 5.25 -8.33
CA GLY A 240 7.76 4.90 -8.18
C GLY A 240 8.78 5.84 -8.81
N HIS A 241 8.35 6.97 -9.37
CA HIS A 241 9.22 7.89 -10.13
C HIS A 241 9.16 9.35 -9.62
N HIS A 242 8.57 9.58 -8.44
CA HIS A 242 8.51 10.89 -7.78
C HIS A 242 7.85 12.03 -8.59
N ASP A 243 6.98 11.69 -9.55
CA ASP A 243 6.44 12.61 -10.56
C ASP A 243 4.89 12.63 -10.61
N VAL A 244 4.22 11.80 -9.81
CA VAL A 244 2.75 11.70 -9.79
C VAL A 244 2.22 11.58 -8.36
N ILE A 245 1.13 12.29 -8.05
CA ILE A 245 0.33 12.10 -6.85
C ILE A 245 -0.94 11.34 -7.21
N ALA A 246 -1.23 10.27 -6.47
CA ALA A 246 -2.46 9.49 -6.62
C ALA A 246 -2.73 8.65 -5.38
N GLY A 247 -3.98 8.21 -5.25
CA GLY A 247 -4.39 7.20 -4.27
C GLY A 247 -5.13 6.06 -4.96
N CYS A 248 -5.24 4.92 -4.29
CA CYS A 248 -6.15 3.88 -4.72
C CYS A 248 -6.78 3.15 -3.54
N VAL A 249 -7.96 2.58 -3.80
CA VAL A 249 -8.77 1.79 -2.86
C VAL A 249 -9.19 0.52 -3.58
N SER A 250 -8.85 -0.66 -3.06
CA SER A 250 -9.19 -1.96 -3.66
C SER A 250 -9.97 -2.82 -2.66
N GLY A 251 -10.91 -3.62 -3.16
CA GLY A 251 -11.76 -4.49 -2.34
C GLY A 251 -12.81 -5.24 -3.18
N SER A 252 -13.94 -5.58 -2.57
CA SER A 252 -15.08 -6.13 -3.31
C SER A 252 -15.75 -5.06 -4.18
N GLU A 253 -16.38 -5.48 -5.27
CA GLU A 253 -17.10 -4.56 -6.18
C GLU A 253 -18.17 -3.76 -5.43
N ALA A 254 -18.88 -4.41 -4.49
CA ALA A 254 -19.90 -3.77 -3.68
C ALA A 254 -19.35 -2.64 -2.79
N LEU A 255 -18.20 -2.85 -2.15
CA LEU A 255 -17.58 -1.84 -1.29
C LEU A 255 -16.97 -0.70 -2.12
N VAL A 256 -16.22 -1.04 -3.17
CA VAL A 256 -15.59 -0.04 -4.03
C VAL A 256 -16.63 0.81 -4.75
N SER A 257 -17.76 0.23 -5.18
CA SER A 257 -18.88 0.98 -5.77
C SER A 257 -19.48 2.00 -4.79
N ARG A 258 -19.64 1.66 -3.51
CA ARG A 258 -20.10 2.63 -2.48
C ARG A 258 -19.12 3.78 -2.30
N ILE A 259 -17.82 3.50 -2.28
CA ILE A 259 -16.77 4.51 -2.15
C ILE A 259 -16.70 5.37 -3.41
N ARG A 260 -16.88 4.77 -4.59
CA ARG A 260 -16.92 5.44 -5.89
C ARG A 260 -18.05 6.45 -5.99
N ALA A 261 -19.24 6.15 -5.45
CA ALA A 261 -20.34 7.10 -5.39
C ALA A 261 -19.95 8.39 -4.64
N TRP A 262 -19.35 8.25 -3.45
CA TRP A 262 -18.83 9.39 -2.70
C TRP A 262 -17.69 10.12 -3.42
N HIS A 263 -16.79 9.38 -4.06
CA HIS A 263 -15.70 9.97 -4.84
C HIS A 263 -16.20 10.83 -6.00
N HIS A 264 -17.28 10.41 -6.67
CA HIS A 264 -17.93 11.20 -7.72
C HIS A 264 -18.43 12.53 -7.15
N ASP A 265 -19.04 12.54 -5.96
CA ASP A 265 -19.55 13.74 -5.32
C ASP A 265 -18.43 14.66 -4.80
N LEU A 266 -17.39 14.06 -4.21
CA LEU A 266 -16.21 14.79 -3.69
C LEU A 266 -15.31 15.33 -4.81
N GLY A 267 -15.45 14.85 -6.04
CA GLY A 267 -14.65 15.31 -7.19
C GLY A 267 -13.17 14.91 -7.13
N GLY A 268 -12.83 13.84 -6.42
CA GLY A 268 -11.45 13.37 -6.22
C GLY A 268 -10.82 12.67 -7.43
N ALA A 269 -11.24 12.99 -8.65
CA ALA A 269 -10.83 12.27 -9.86
C ALA A 269 -9.34 12.50 -10.20
N ILE A 270 -8.69 11.47 -10.72
CA ILE A 270 -7.31 11.55 -11.23
C ILE A 270 -7.30 11.99 -12.71
N SER A 271 -6.27 12.74 -13.11
CA SER A 271 -6.03 13.06 -14.52
C SER A 271 -5.63 11.82 -15.32
N PRO A 272 -6.12 11.63 -16.57
CA PRO A 272 -5.70 10.53 -17.45
C PRO A 272 -4.17 10.50 -17.70
N ASN A 273 -3.52 11.66 -17.73
CA ASN A 273 -2.06 11.75 -17.86
C ASN A 273 -1.35 11.14 -16.64
N ALA A 274 -1.81 11.49 -15.44
CA ALA A 274 -1.27 10.94 -14.19
C ALA A 274 -1.52 9.43 -14.10
N ALA A 275 -2.71 8.97 -14.51
CA ALA A 275 -3.02 7.54 -14.57
C ALA A 275 -2.07 6.78 -15.52
N TYR A 276 -1.81 7.33 -16.71
CA TYR A 276 -0.87 6.73 -17.66
C TYR A 276 0.56 6.67 -17.12
N MET A 277 1.04 7.73 -16.47
CA MET A 277 2.36 7.73 -15.82
C MET A 277 2.48 6.61 -14.77
N ILE A 278 1.41 6.33 -14.03
CA ILE A 278 1.38 5.20 -13.09
C ILE A 278 1.34 3.85 -13.82
N ILE A 279 0.55 3.72 -14.89
CA ILE A 279 0.55 2.50 -15.74
C ILE A 279 1.96 2.20 -16.22
N ARG A 280 2.69 3.22 -16.68
CA ARG A 280 4.10 3.13 -17.08
C ARG A 280 5.00 2.73 -15.90
N GLY A 281 4.84 3.36 -14.74
CA GLY A 281 5.62 3.05 -13.54
C GLY A 281 5.41 1.63 -13.01
N LEU A 282 4.19 1.09 -13.15
CA LEU A 282 3.85 -0.27 -12.72
C LEU A 282 4.59 -1.35 -13.51
N LYS A 283 4.99 -1.08 -14.76
CA LYS A 283 5.76 -2.03 -15.59
C LYS A 283 7.06 -2.48 -14.92
N THR A 284 7.66 -1.63 -14.08
CA THR A 284 8.91 -1.93 -13.36
C THR A 284 8.72 -2.14 -11.86
N LEU A 285 7.47 -2.17 -11.36
CA LEU A 285 7.17 -2.22 -9.93
C LEU A 285 7.88 -3.38 -9.22
N ALA A 286 7.73 -4.60 -9.74
CA ALA A 286 8.32 -5.78 -9.10
C ALA A 286 9.85 -5.71 -9.05
N LEU A 287 10.50 -5.23 -10.13
CA LEU A 287 11.95 -5.08 -10.18
C LEU A 287 12.45 -4.03 -9.18
N ARG A 288 11.78 -2.88 -9.12
CA ARG A 288 12.11 -1.80 -8.17
C ARG A 288 11.95 -2.27 -6.73
N VAL A 289 10.81 -2.86 -6.38
CA VAL A 289 10.54 -3.34 -5.01
C VAL A 289 11.53 -4.43 -4.61
N GLN A 290 11.90 -5.34 -5.50
CA GLN A 290 12.92 -6.36 -5.21
C GLN A 290 14.29 -5.75 -4.94
N ALA A 291 14.75 -4.81 -5.77
CA ALA A 291 16.00 -4.10 -5.54
C ALA A 291 15.99 -3.37 -4.19
N GLN A 292 14.90 -2.66 -3.89
CA GLN A 292 14.71 -1.91 -2.65
C GLN A 292 14.70 -2.82 -1.41
N ASN A 293 14.00 -3.97 -1.47
CA ASN A 293 14.01 -4.97 -0.39
C ASN A 293 15.45 -5.45 -0.09
N ARG A 294 16.23 -5.76 -1.13
CA ARG A 294 17.63 -6.23 -0.99
C ARG A 294 18.52 -5.16 -0.38
N THR A 295 18.48 -3.95 -0.95
CA THR A 295 19.29 -2.81 -0.49
C THR A 295 18.96 -2.46 0.96
N ALA A 296 17.68 -2.35 1.30
CA ALA A 296 17.24 -2.01 2.65
C ALA A 296 17.64 -3.08 3.67
N LEU A 297 17.49 -4.38 3.37
CA LEU A 297 17.92 -5.44 4.29
C LEU A 297 19.44 -5.47 4.49
N ARG A 298 20.23 -5.34 3.41
CA ARG A 298 21.69 -5.27 3.50
C ARG A 298 22.14 -4.06 4.33
N MET A 299 21.51 -2.90 4.11
CA MET A 299 21.85 -1.68 4.84
C MET A 299 21.41 -1.75 6.30
N ALA A 300 20.22 -2.27 6.59
CA ALA A 300 19.72 -2.44 7.95
C ALA A 300 20.68 -3.33 8.77
N ARG A 301 21.12 -4.47 8.23
CA ARG A 301 22.08 -5.38 8.89
C ARG A 301 23.46 -4.75 9.09
N LEU A 302 23.88 -3.90 8.16
CA LEU A 302 25.15 -3.18 8.26
C LEU A 302 25.09 -2.11 9.36
N LEU A 303 24.01 -1.32 9.36
CA LEU A 303 23.81 -0.22 10.31
C LEU A 303 23.51 -0.71 11.73
N GLU A 304 22.86 -1.87 11.88
CA GLU A 304 22.61 -2.49 13.20
C GLU A 304 23.91 -2.81 13.95
N LYS A 305 25.00 -3.05 13.23
CA LYS A 305 26.33 -3.33 13.80
C LYS A 305 27.20 -2.08 13.95
N HIS A 306 26.72 -0.92 13.52
CA HIS A 306 27.54 0.29 13.47
C HIS A 306 27.55 1.00 14.84
N PRO A 307 28.71 1.35 15.42
CA PRO A 307 28.81 1.86 16.79
C PRO A 307 28.15 3.23 17.02
N LYS A 308 27.82 3.96 15.95
CA LYS A 308 27.10 5.24 15.99
C LYS A 308 25.59 5.12 15.76
N ILE A 309 25.05 3.90 15.68
CA ILE A 309 23.63 3.64 15.53
C ILE A 309 23.16 2.96 16.82
N GLU A 310 22.20 3.58 17.50
CA GLU A 310 21.63 3.06 18.75
C GLU A 310 20.60 1.97 18.46
N ARG A 311 19.76 2.19 17.44
CA ARG A 311 18.68 1.27 17.08
C ARG A 311 18.37 1.33 15.60
N VAL A 312 18.02 0.19 15.03
CA VAL A 312 17.52 0.06 13.66
C VAL A 312 16.11 -0.51 13.67
N TYR A 313 15.21 0.17 12.98
CA TYR A 313 13.81 -0.20 12.81
C TYR A 313 13.62 -0.72 11.39
N TYR A 314 13.62 -2.05 11.24
CA TYR A 314 13.35 -2.70 9.97
C TYR A 314 12.72 -4.09 10.17
N PRO A 315 11.53 -4.38 9.63
CA PRO A 315 10.84 -5.66 9.86
C PRO A 315 11.60 -6.89 9.36
N GLY A 316 12.55 -6.69 8.45
CA GLY A 316 13.38 -7.77 7.90
C GLY A 316 14.54 -8.21 8.79
N LEU A 317 14.86 -7.46 9.86
CA LEU A 317 15.91 -7.83 10.81
C LEU A 317 15.39 -8.87 11.81
N GLU A 318 16.23 -9.85 12.13
CA GLU A 318 15.93 -10.90 13.09
C GLU A 318 15.75 -10.36 14.52
N SER A 319 16.36 -9.22 14.83
CA SER A 319 16.22 -8.48 16.09
C SER A 319 14.88 -7.74 16.21
N SER A 320 14.16 -7.54 15.09
CA SER A 320 12.88 -6.85 15.12
C SER A 320 11.86 -7.71 15.85
N PRO A 321 11.11 -7.16 16.83
CA PRO A 321 10.02 -7.89 17.47
C PRO A 321 8.95 -8.37 16.47
N TRP A 322 8.90 -7.73 15.30
CA TRP A 322 7.94 -8.02 14.23
C TRP A 322 8.46 -8.94 13.15
N HIS A 323 9.70 -9.41 13.27
CA HIS A 323 10.32 -10.28 12.27
C HIS A 323 9.45 -11.51 11.98
N GLY A 324 8.97 -12.16 13.03
CA GLY A 324 8.13 -13.35 12.90
C GLY A 324 6.81 -13.07 12.18
N VAL A 325 6.18 -11.93 12.46
CA VAL A 325 4.93 -11.52 11.78
C VAL A 325 5.24 -11.15 10.32
N ALA A 326 6.25 -10.32 10.07
CA ALA A 326 6.66 -9.88 8.74
C ALA A 326 6.98 -11.07 7.83
N THR A 327 7.78 -12.04 8.29
CA THR A 327 8.14 -13.24 7.52
C THR A 327 6.93 -14.13 7.21
N ARG A 328 5.90 -14.15 8.06
CA ARG A 328 4.67 -14.91 7.79
C ARG A 328 3.75 -14.24 6.76
N GLN A 329 3.70 -12.91 6.72
CA GLN A 329 2.69 -12.17 5.96
C GLN A 329 3.24 -11.30 4.81
N MET A 330 4.57 -11.21 4.65
CA MET A 330 5.23 -10.38 3.66
C MET A 330 6.26 -11.18 2.85
N ALA A 331 6.27 -10.99 1.52
CA ALA A 331 7.29 -11.53 0.62
C ALA A 331 8.60 -10.71 0.62
N GLY A 332 8.62 -9.57 1.30
CA GLY A 332 9.78 -8.71 1.51
C GLY A 332 9.48 -7.57 2.46
N ALA A 333 10.49 -7.02 3.13
CA ALA A 333 10.30 -6.05 4.23
C ALA A 333 10.22 -4.57 3.79
N GLY A 334 10.22 -4.29 2.49
CA GLY A 334 10.11 -2.93 1.94
C GLY A 334 11.46 -2.22 1.81
N GLY A 335 11.42 -0.96 1.37
CA GLY A 335 12.62 -0.14 1.14
C GLY A 335 12.88 0.94 2.18
N VAL A 336 12.14 0.95 3.30
CA VAL A 336 12.22 2.01 4.31
C VAL A 336 12.84 1.46 5.58
N VAL A 337 13.83 2.17 6.13
CA VAL A 337 14.51 1.84 7.37
C VAL A 337 14.50 3.06 8.29
N GLY A 338 14.08 2.87 9.54
CA GLY A 338 14.22 3.85 10.61
C GLY A 338 15.50 3.61 11.41
N LEU A 339 16.13 4.67 11.90
CA LEU A 339 17.38 4.63 12.66
C LEU A 339 17.30 5.60 13.83
N GLU A 340 17.85 5.22 14.97
CA GLU A 340 18.25 6.15 16.02
C GLU A 340 19.78 6.30 15.98
N VAL A 341 20.26 7.52 15.78
CA VAL A 341 21.70 7.80 15.68
C VAL A 341 22.24 8.19 17.05
N ALA A 342 23.41 7.66 17.43
CA ALA A 342 24.11 7.95 18.69
C ALA A 342 24.76 9.35 18.66
N SER A 343 23.94 10.38 18.49
CA SER A 343 24.38 11.78 18.55
C SER A 343 23.21 12.68 18.92
N ASP A 344 23.55 13.85 19.46
CA ASP A 344 22.65 14.97 19.69
C ASP A 344 22.31 15.68 18.37
N MET A 345 21.84 14.93 17.36
CA MET A 345 21.31 15.51 16.13
C MET A 345 19.99 16.25 16.42
N ARG A 346 20.07 17.47 16.95
CA ARG A 346 18.94 18.41 17.09
C ARG A 346 18.36 18.89 15.75
N ALA A 347 18.88 18.43 14.62
CA ALA A 347 18.81 19.16 13.35
C ALA A 347 17.75 18.66 12.33
N ALA A 348 17.06 17.53 12.53
CA ALA A 348 16.37 16.90 11.39
C ALA A 348 14.89 17.31 11.16
N MET A 349 14.13 17.77 12.16
CA MET A 349 12.73 18.20 11.96
C MET A 349 12.48 19.63 12.45
N ARG A 350 12.52 20.59 11.51
CA ARG A 350 11.97 21.94 11.71
C ARG A 350 10.44 21.87 11.61
N GLY A 351 9.71 22.24 12.67
CA GLY A 351 8.28 22.61 12.55
C GLY A 351 7.29 22.08 13.59
N LYS A 352 7.67 21.19 14.51
CA LYS A 352 6.83 20.78 15.65
C LYS A 352 7.54 21.07 16.98
N CYS A 353 6.78 21.49 17.99
CA CYS A 353 7.31 21.69 19.34
C CYS A 353 7.83 20.34 19.89
N ASP A 354 8.92 20.37 20.65
CA ASP A 354 9.57 19.16 21.18
C ASP A 354 8.60 18.31 22.04
N GLU A 355 7.61 18.94 22.67
CA GLU A 355 6.57 18.27 23.44
C GLU A 355 5.61 17.43 22.56
N GLU A 356 5.30 17.89 21.34
CA GLU A 356 4.48 17.11 20.40
C GLU A 356 5.27 15.98 19.74
N LYS A 357 6.59 16.13 19.57
CA LYS A 357 7.45 15.04 19.09
C LYS A 357 7.52 13.91 20.11
N ALA A 358 7.79 14.27 21.38
CA ALA A 358 7.86 13.33 22.49
C ALA A 358 6.53 12.58 22.69
N LYS A 359 5.38 13.26 22.60
CA LYS A 359 4.05 12.64 22.68
C LYS A 359 3.75 11.62 21.57
N ASN A 360 4.49 11.65 20.46
CA ASN A 360 4.32 10.72 19.34
C ASN A 360 5.52 9.76 19.18
N GLY A 361 6.37 9.61 20.22
CA GLY A 361 7.51 8.69 20.20
C GLY A 361 8.63 9.07 19.23
N ILE A 362 8.60 10.26 18.62
CA ILE A 362 9.62 10.69 17.66
C ILE A 362 10.77 11.34 18.43
N LYS A 363 11.88 10.63 18.54
CA LYS A 363 13.11 11.15 19.14
C LYS A 363 13.81 12.12 18.18
N ASP A 364 14.54 13.08 18.73
CA ASP A 364 15.30 14.05 17.92
C ASP A 364 16.40 13.38 17.07
N ASN A 365 16.92 12.24 17.54
CA ASN A 365 17.93 11.46 16.83
C ASN A 365 17.36 10.45 15.82
N PHE A 366 16.04 10.47 15.57
CA PHE A 366 15.40 9.56 14.62
C PHE A 366 15.59 10.01 13.17
N VAL A 367 16.06 9.08 12.33
CA VAL A 367 16.25 9.28 10.89
C VAL A 367 15.50 8.19 10.14
N ARG A 368 14.78 8.56 9.07
CA ARG A 368 14.10 7.61 8.19
C ARG A 368 14.71 7.66 6.79
N PHE A 369 15.32 6.55 6.37
CA PHE A 369 15.78 6.35 5.01
C PHE A 369 14.73 5.65 4.16
N SER A 370 14.63 6.09 2.90
CA SER A 370 13.90 5.40 1.84
C SER A 370 14.92 5.03 0.76
N PHE A 371 15.34 3.77 0.73
CA PHE A 371 16.35 3.31 -0.22
C PHE A 371 15.78 3.26 -1.65
N GLY A 372 16.58 3.78 -2.58
CA GLY A 372 16.29 3.75 -4.01
C GLY A 372 16.78 2.46 -4.66
N ILE A 373 17.20 2.60 -5.93
CA ILE A 373 17.68 1.50 -6.78
C ILE A 373 19.12 1.73 -7.26
N GLU A 374 19.84 2.61 -6.58
CA GLU A 374 21.27 2.86 -6.79
C GLU A 374 22.08 1.61 -6.44
N LYS A 375 23.35 1.60 -6.87
CA LYS A 375 24.29 0.57 -6.48
C LYS A 375 24.46 0.58 -4.96
N PHE A 376 24.43 -0.61 -4.35
CA PHE A 376 24.49 -0.74 -2.89
C PHE A 376 25.76 -0.12 -2.30
N GLU A 377 26.90 -0.33 -2.95
CA GLU A 377 28.20 0.15 -2.47
C GLU A 377 28.23 1.68 -2.40
N ASP A 378 27.62 2.39 -3.37
CA ASP A 378 27.56 3.85 -3.37
C ASP A 378 26.72 4.36 -2.19
N LEU A 379 25.56 3.73 -1.95
CA LEU A 379 24.70 4.06 -0.81
C LEU A 379 25.39 3.77 0.53
N ARG A 380 26.09 2.64 0.63
CA ARG A 380 26.85 2.25 1.83
C ARG A 380 27.93 3.28 2.12
N ASP A 381 28.74 3.61 1.12
CA ASP A 381 29.90 4.47 1.29
C ASP A 381 29.48 5.89 1.63
N ASP A 382 28.39 6.40 1.03
CA ASP A 382 27.81 7.70 1.37
C ASP A 382 27.32 7.76 2.83
N ILE A 383 26.53 6.76 3.26
CA ILE A 383 26.01 6.71 4.64
C ILE A 383 27.14 6.55 5.66
N LEU A 384 28.12 5.68 5.41
CA LEU A 384 29.26 5.49 6.31
C LEU A 384 30.13 6.74 6.38
N GLN A 385 30.33 7.44 5.25
CA GLN A 385 31.05 8.71 5.22
C GLN A 385 30.32 9.80 6.02
N ALA A 386 28.99 9.86 5.93
CA ALA A 386 28.18 10.78 6.72
C ALA A 386 28.26 10.47 8.23
N LEU A 387 28.15 9.20 8.61
CA LEU A 387 28.33 8.75 10.00
C LEU A 387 29.75 8.98 10.51
N GLY A 388 30.76 9.00 9.64
CA GLY A 388 32.13 9.36 10.01
C GLY A 388 32.30 10.80 10.52
N LYS A 389 31.38 11.71 10.16
CA LYS A 389 31.44 13.15 10.50
C LYS A 389 30.73 13.52 11.80
N ILE A 390 29.94 12.61 12.34
CA ILE A 390 29.21 12.74 13.62
C ILE A 390 30.00 11.98 14.66
#